data_AF-V4HDG7-F1
#
_entry.id   AF-V4HDG7-F1
#
_cell.length_a   1.000
_cell.length_b   1.000
_cell.length_c   1.000
_cell.angle_alpha   90.00
_cell.angle_beta   90.00
_cell.angle_gamma   90.00
#
_symmetry.space_group_name_H-M   'P 1'
#
loop_
_entity.id
_entity.type
_entity.pdbx_description
1 polymer ?
#
loop_
_entity_poly.entity_id
_entity_poly.type
_entity_poly.pdbx_seq_one_letter_code
_entity_poly.pdbx_strand_id
1 'polypeptide(L)'
;MIPLLHDFTGETVVVFGGGRVGARKARRFAREARTLVVSPDFADADFGDADLVRAAPAPDDVAGWVERAAPALVVAATDDDAVNAAAERAAREASALVNRAD
;
A
#
# COMPACT_ATOMS: atom_id res chain seq x y z
N MET A 1 19.44 -7.23 -11.12
CA MET A 1 18.43 -7.58 -10.10
C MET A 1 18.93 -8.78 -9.33
N ILE A 2 18.88 -8.77 -7.99
CA ILE A 2 19.18 -9.92 -7.14
C ILE A 2 17.89 -10.26 -6.38
N PRO A 3 17.38 -11.50 -6.45
CA PRO A 3 16.16 -11.87 -5.73
C PRO A 3 16.45 -11.99 -4.23
N LEU A 4 15.60 -11.35 -3.43
CA LEU A 4 15.61 -11.44 -1.96
C LEU A 4 14.25 -11.97 -1.49
N LEU A 5 14.27 -12.75 -0.40
CA LEU A 5 13.08 -13.24 0.27
C LEU A 5 12.89 -12.41 1.56
N HIS A 6 11.70 -11.87 1.75
CA HIS A 6 11.31 -11.17 2.97
C HIS A 6 10.17 -11.95 3.63
N ASP A 7 10.27 -12.13 4.94
CA ASP A 7 9.18 -12.66 5.75
C ASP A 7 8.27 -11.49 6.16
N PHE A 8 7.00 -11.60 5.81
CA PHE A 8 5.97 -10.60 6.13
C PHE A 8 5.01 -11.08 7.22
N THR A 9 5.29 -12.22 7.87
CA THR A 9 4.46 -12.75 8.94
C THR A 9 4.31 -11.72 10.06
N GLY A 10 3.07 -11.29 10.33
CA GLY A 10 2.78 -10.27 11.34
C GLY A 10 3.08 -8.83 10.92
N GLU A 11 3.71 -8.61 9.77
CA GLU A 11 4.02 -7.29 9.24
C GLU A 11 2.80 -6.61 8.62
N THR A 12 2.85 -5.28 8.57
CA THR A 12 1.82 -4.46 7.91
C THR A 12 2.26 -4.09 6.49
N VAL A 13 1.35 -4.23 5.53
CA VAL A 13 1.47 -3.73 4.15
C VAL A 13 0.39 -2.69 3.92
N VAL A 14 0.75 -1.51 3.45
CA VAL A 14 -0.22 -0.47 3.05
C VAL A 14 -0.21 -0.32 1.54
N VAL A 15 -1.39 -0.39 0.93
CA VAL A 15 -1.62 -0.19 -0.50
C VAL A 15 -2.46 1.06 -0.70
N PHE A 16 -1.91 2.08 -1.35
CA PHE A 16 -2.68 3.23 -1.80
C PHE A 16 -3.24 2.93 -3.19
N GLY A 17 -4.56 2.95 -3.32
CA GLY A 17 -5.29 2.71 -4.57
C GLY A 17 -6.12 1.42 -4.57
N GLY A 18 -7.41 1.57 -4.81
CA GLY A 18 -8.41 0.50 -4.86
C GLY A 18 -8.72 0.02 -6.29
N GLY A 19 -7.88 0.35 -7.26
CA GLY A 19 -8.01 -0.15 -8.63
C GLY A 19 -7.59 -1.62 -8.75
N ARG A 20 -7.66 -2.17 -9.98
CA ARG A 20 -7.28 -3.57 -10.26
C ARG A 20 -5.83 -3.90 -9.87
N VAL A 21 -4.92 -2.93 -9.97
CA VAL A 21 -3.52 -3.11 -9.59
C VAL A 21 -3.37 -3.24 -8.08
N GLY A 22 -4.04 -2.37 -7.32
CA GLY A 22 -4.13 -2.44 -5.87
C GLY A 22 -4.72 -3.76 -5.40
N ALA A 23 -5.87 -4.18 -5.95
CA ALA A 23 -6.51 -5.45 -5.64
C ALA A 23 -5.57 -6.65 -5.84
N ARG A 24 -4.87 -6.70 -6.98
CA ARG A 24 -3.91 -7.77 -7.29
C ARG A 24 -2.77 -7.85 -6.27
N LYS A 25 -2.26 -6.69 -5.82
CA LYS A 25 -1.17 -6.61 -4.83
C LYS A 25 -1.69 -6.99 -3.45
N ALA A 26 -2.82 -6.44 -3.05
CA ALA A 26 -3.46 -6.71 -1.77
C ALA A 26 -3.73 -8.20 -1.58
N ARG A 27 -4.39 -8.86 -2.54
CA ARG A 27 -4.66 -10.30 -2.49
C ARG A 27 -3.41 -11.17 -2.30
N ARG A 28 -2.25 -10.74 -2.80
CA ARG A 28 -1.00 -11.48 -2.63
C ARG A 28 -0.48 -11.37 -1.20
N PHE A 29 -0.52 -10.18 -0.60
CA PHE A 29 0.02 -9.94 0.74
C PHE A 29 -0.94 -10.32 1.85
N ALA A 30 -2.25 -10.13 1.65
CA ALA A 30 -3.29 -10.41 2.65
C ALA A 30 -3.31 -11.87 3.13
N ARG A 31 -2.74 -12.79 2.34
CA ARG A 31 -2.59 -14.20 2.72
C ARG A 31 -1.62 -14.43 3.88
N GLU A 32 -0.63 -13.56 4.05
CA GLU A 32 0.50 -13.78 4.96
C GLU A 32 0.82 -12.53 5.82
N ALA A 33 0.20 -11.38 5.53
CA ALA A 33 0.51 -10.08 6.14
C ALA A 33 -0.77 -9.27 6.40
N ARG A 34 -0.74 -8.40 7.41
CA ARG A 34 -1.82 -7.45 7.68
C ARG A 34 -1.84 -6.41 6.57
N THR A 35 -2.79 -6.50 5.67
CA THR A 35 -2.79 -5.69 4.44
C THR A 35 -3.93 -4.69 4.45
N LEU A 36 -3.57 -3.41 4.40
CA LEU A 36 -4.51 -2.28 4.36
C LEU A 36 -4.57 -1.69 2.94
N VAL A 37 -5.76 -1.51 2.40
CA VAL A 37 -5.96 -0.80 1.13
C VAL A 37 -6.70 0.51 1.38
N VAL A 38 -6.05 1.63 1.08
CA VAL A 38 -6.59 2.97 1.25
C VAL A 38 -6.99 3.53 -0.12
N SER A 39 -8.27 3.81 -0.31
CA SER A 39 -8.78 4.33 -1.58
C SER A 39 -10.13 5.03 -1.44
N PRO A 40 -10.44 6.08 -2.23
CA PRO A 40 -11.80 6.66 -2.26
C PRO A 40 -12.84 5.64 -2.70
N ASP A 41 -12.48 4.76 -3.63
CA ASP A 41 -13.34 3.75 -4.23
C ASP A 41 -12.57 2.45 -4.49
N PHE A 42 -13.30 1.35 -4.58
CA PHE A 42 -12.77 0.03 -4.85
C PHE A 42 -13.37 -0.52 -6.13
N ALA A 43 -12.51 -0.99 -7.03
CA ALA A 43 -12.95 -1.69 -8.24
C ALA A 43 -13.71 -2.97 -7.88
N ASP A 44 -14.58 -3.42 -8.78
CA ASP A 44 -15.21 -4.75 -8.69
C ASP A 44 -14.14 -5.83 -8.95
N ALA A 45 -13.37 -6.14 -7.90
CA ALA A 45 -12.24 -7.04 -7.89
C ALA A 45 -12.06 -7.64 -6.49
N ASP A 46 -11.44 -8.82 -6.44
CA ASP A 46 -11.11 -9.48 -5.18
C ASP A 46 -9.81 -8.90 -4.58
N PHE A 47 -9.91 -8.44 -3.33
CA PHE A 47 -8.79 -7.91 -2.53
C PHE A 47 -8.22 -8.94 -1.54
N GLY A 48 -8.77 -10.16 -1.50
CA GLY A 48 -8.47 -11.16 -0.48
C GLY A 48 -8.91 -10.71 0.91
N ASP A 49 -8.17 -11.11 1.93
CA ASP A 49 -8.45 -10.77 3.34
C ASP A 49 -7.92 -9.37 3.74
N ALA A 50 -7.76 -8.47 2.77
CA ALA A 50 -7.25 -7.13 3.04
C ALA A 50 -8.32 -6.23 3.68
N ASP A 51 -7.90 -5.40 4.63
CA ASP A 51 -8.73 -4.37 5.23
C ASP A 51 -8.92 -3.22 4.25
N LEU A 52 -10.16 -2.95 3.86
CA LEU A 52 -10.49 -1.89 2.91
C LEU A 52 -10.89 -0.61 3.66
N VAL A 53 -10.08 0.43 3.53
CA VAL A 53 -10.35 1.74 4.13
C VAL A 53 -10.72 2.74 3.05
N ARG A 54 -11.98 3.18 3.10
CA ARG A 54 -12.49 4.21 2.22
C ARG A 54 -11.97 5.59 2.65
N ALA A 55 -10.92 6.07 2.00
CA ALA A 55 -10.33 7.38 2.24
C ALA A 55 -9.58 7.89 1.00
N ALA A 56 -9.56 9.20 0.81
CA ALA A 56 -8.84 9.87 -0.26
C ALA A 56 -7.74 10.77 0.32
N PRO A 57 -6.62 10.20 0.82
CA PRO A 57 -5.54 11.01 1.36
C PRO A 57 -4.98 11.94 0.28
N ALA A 58 -4.91 13.23 0.58
CA ALA A 58 -4.12 14.14 -0.24
C ALA A 58 -2.62 13.82 -0.05
N PRO A 59 -1.73 14.27 -0.94
CA PRO A 59 -0.29 14.01 -0.82
C PRO A 59 0.30 14.37 0.55
N ASP A 60 -0.19 15.43 1.19
CA ASP A 60 0.27 15.87 2.51
C ASP A 60 -0.21 14.97 3.65
N ASP A 61 -1.31 14.22 3.47
CA ASP A 61 -1.86 13.31 4.47
C ASP A 61 -1.16 11.95 4.48
N VAL A 62 -0.56 11.55 3.35
CA VAL A 62 0.01 10.20 3.15
C VAL A 62 1.05 9.84 4.20
N ALA A 63 1.89 10.80 4.61
CA ALA A 63 2.90 10.57 5.64
C ALA A 63 2.28 10.12 6.97
N GLY A 64 1.18 10.75 7.39
CA GLY A 64 0.45 10.37 8.60
C GLY A 64 -0.18 8.98 8.49
N TRP A 65 -0.60 8.54 7.30
CA TRP A 65 -1.07 7.17 7.09
C TRP A 65 0.04 6.14 7.26
N VAL A 66 1.21 6.40 6.68
CA VAL A 66 2.38 5.52 6.80
C VAL A 66 2.87 5.46 8.25
N GLU A 67 2.97 6.60 8.93
CA GLU A 67 3.39 6.67 10.34
C GLU A 67 2.46 5.85 11.24
N ARG A 68 1.14 6.03 11.12
CA ARG A 68 0.15 5.31 11.95
C ARG A 68 0.14 3.81 11.69
N ALA A 69 0.33 3.39 10.44
CA ALA A 69 0.31 1.98 10.07
C ALA A 69 1.64 1.26 10.37
N ALA A 70 2.74 2.01 10.49
CA ALA A 70 4.11 1.50 10.63
C ALA A 70 4.39 0.29 9.70
N PRO A 71 4.24 0.43 8.37
CA PRO A 71 4.31 -0.70 7.45
C PRO A 71 5.74 -1.15 7.17
N ALA A 72 5.91 -2.45 6.92
CA ALA A 72 7.12 -3.00 6.32
C ALA A 72 7.18 -2.74 4.80
N LEU A 73 6.03 -2.55 4.15
CA LEU A 73 5.91 -2.25 2.72
C LEU A 73 4.77 -1.27 2.44
N VAL A 74 5.08 -0.26 1.62
CA VAL A 74 4.10 0.63 1.00
C VAL A 74 4.01 0.33 -0.51
N VAL A 75 2.80 0.17 -1.01
CA VAL A 75 2.50 0.02 -2.44
C VAL A 75 1.74 1.27 -2.91
N ALA A 76 2.32 1.98 -3.88
CA ALA A 76 1.70 3.12 -4.53
C ALA A 76 1.07 2.66 -5.86
N ALA A 77 -0.26 2.59 -5.90
CA ALA A 77 -1.04 2.07 -7.03
C ALA A 77 -2.29 2.93 -7.31
N THR A 78 -2.15 4.25 -7.19
CA THR A 78 -3.19 5.22 -7.55
C THR A 78 -2.96 5.78 -8.96
N ASP A 79 -3.97 6.41 -9.54
CA ASP A 79 -3.84 7.19 -10.79
C ASP A 79 -3.35 8.64 -10.53
N ASP A 80 -2.99 8.97 -9.29
CA ASP A 80 -2.49 10.28 -8.88
C ASP A 80 -0.97 10.20 -8.59
N ASP A 81 -0.17 10.75 -9.49
CA ASP A 81 1.29 10.75 -9.40
C ASP A 81 1.82 11.45 -8.14
N ALA A 82 1.11 12.49 -7.66
CA ALA A 82 1.52 13.24 -6.48
C ALA A 82 1.29 12.41 -5.20
N VAL A 83 0.17 11.68 -5.13
CA VAL A 83 -0.09 10.72 -4.04
C VAL A 83 0.93 9.60 -4.08
N ASN A 84 1.22 9.03 -5.26
CA ASN A 84 2.21 7.97 -5.38
C ASN A 84 3.63 8.44 -4.99
N ALA A 85 4.02 9.67 -5.34
CA ALA A 85 5.28 10.28 -4.92
C ALA A 85 5.35 10.54 -3.42
N ALA A 86 4.25 10.98 -2.81
CA ALA A 86 4.17 11.13 -1.36
C ALA A 86 4.28 9.78 -0.64
N ALA A 87 3.65 8.73 -1.17
CA ALA A 87 3.72 7.38 -0.62
C ALA A 87 5.15 6.81 -0.66
N GLU A 88 5.87 7.03 -1.76
CA GLU A 88 7.28 6.63 -1.86
C GLU A 88 8.16 7.37 -0.85
N ARG A 89 8.01 8.69 -0.76
CA ARG A 89 8.80 9.50 0.18
C ARG A 89 8.54 9.08 1.63
N ALA A 90 7.27 8.95 2.00
CA ALA A 90 6.87 8.52 3.33
C ALA A 90 7.39 7.12 3.68
N ALA A 91 7.36 6.18 2.72
CA ALA A 91 7.92 4.84 2.92
C ALA A 91 9.42 4.90 3.21
N ARG A 92 10.18 5.69 2.44
CA ARG A 92 11.63 5.86 2.63
C ARG A 92 11.97 6.50 3.97
N GLU A 93 11.23 7.54 4.36
CA GLU A 93 11.39 8.21 5.66
C GLU A 93 11.10 7.24 6.83
N ALA A 94 10.12 6.35 6.66
CA ALA A 94 9.79 5.29 7.62
C ALA A 94 10.70 4.05 7.54
N SER A 95 11.72 4.04 6.66
CA SER A 95 12.56 2.86 6.37
C SER A 95 11.78 1.61 5.93
N ALA A 96 10.59 1.81 5.35
CA ALA A 96 9.77 0.75 4.76
C ALA A 96 10.22 0.45 3.32
N LEU A 97 9.93 -0.78 2.86
CA LEU A 97 10.03 -1.10 1.45
C LEU A 97 8.97 -0.30 0.66
N VAL A 98 9.28 0.02 -0.60
CA VAL A 98 8.35 0.72 -1.49
C VAL A 98 8.19 -0.04 -2.80
N ASN A 99 6.93 -0.16 -3.26
CA ASN A 99 6.61 -0.61 -4.61
C ASN A 99 5.72 0.42 -5.31
N ARG A 100 6.28 1.06 -6.35
CA ARG A 100 5.51 1.84 -7.32
C ARG A 100 4.98 0.94 -8.43
N ALA A 101 3.76 1.22 -8.86
CA ALA A 101 3.05 0.41 -9.86
C ALA A 101 2.89 1.11 -11.22
N ASP A 102 3.26 2.38 -11.29
CA ASP A 102 3.44 3.21 -12.49
C ASP A 102 4.81 2.99 -13.16
#